data_AF-A0A7H8T9Y9-F1
#
_entry.id   AF-A0A7H8T9Y9-F1
#
_cell.length_a   1.000
_cell.length_b   1.000
_cell.length_c   1.000
_cell.angle_alpha   90.00
_cell.angle_beta   90.00
_cell.angle_gamma   90.00
#
_symmetry.space_group_name_H-M   'P 1'
#
loop_
_entity.id
_entity.type
_entity.pdbx_description
1 polymer ?
#
loop_
_entity_poly.entity_id
_entity_poly.type
_entity_poly.pdbx_seq_one_letter_code
_entity_poly.pdbx_strand_id
1 'polypeptide(L)'
;MPLLRQITTCTEPATLVVVRTSRRRGRAVDYQMALCRRHRWLADRWGGRRSTPESSGGRCGTVVDHRTYSEVIRSHYEQWLIPMTGYVTEDHGDDVAAALRAAHDWLAGEHVDGPQRPLVPPARSLMPLDGVRVALDQAARAAEALAVGLMEEHHGQGQVLAALSVAETLDALGRGA
;
A
#
# COMPACT_ATOMS: atom_id res chain seq x y z
N MET A 1 -12.34 -4.07 11.39
CA MET A 1 -12.93 -2.86 10.79
C MET A 1 -12.45 -2.76 9.34
N PRO A 2 -13.28 -2.37 8.35
CA PRO A 2 -12.80 -2.15 7.00
C PRO A 2 -11.84 -0.95 6.93
N LEU A 3 -10.77 -1.07 6.16
CA LEU A 3 -9.82 0.00 5.87
C LEU A 3 -10.15 0.61 4.50
N LEU A 4 -10.21 1.95 4.43
CA LEU A 4 -10.29 2.67 3.18
C LEU A 4 -8.87 3.04 2.72
N ARG A 5 -8.48 2.58 1.52
CA ARG A 5 -7.19 2.90 0.89
C ARG A 5 -7.42 3.64 -0.42
N GLN A 6 -6.41 4.40 -0.83
CA GLN A 6 -6.40 5.12 -2.09
C GLN A 6 -5.08 4.80 -2.83
N ILE A 7 -5.14 3.93 -3.83
CA ILE A 7 -3.92 3.40 -4.49
C ILE A 7 -3.57 4.15 -5.79
N THR A 8 -4.36 5.17 -6.14
CA THR A 8 -4.10 6.07 -7.27
C THR A 8 -4.46 7.50 -6.90
N THR A 9 -3.85 8.49 -7.53
CA THR A 9 -4.27 9.90 -7.40
C THR A 9 -5.26 10.35 -8.46
N CYS A 10 -5.57 9.50 -9.43
CA CYS A 10 -6.58 9.72 -10.44
C CYS A 10 -7.94 10.17 -9.83
N THR A 11 -8.51 11.25 -10.36
CA THR A 11 -9.82 11.79 -9.96
C THR A 11 -10.96 11.31 -10.85
N GLU A 12 -10.65 10.56 -11.91
CA GLU A 12 -11.67 10.00 -12.80
C GLU A 12 -12.62 9.08 -12.05
N PRO A 13 -13.91 9.08 -12.38
CA PRO A 13 -14.88 8.16 -11.81
C PRO A 13 -14.52 6.71 -12.17
N ALA A 14 -14.80 5.79 -11.26
CA ALA A 14 -14.59 4.39 -11.54
C ALA A 14 -15.61 3.87 -12.57
N THR A 15 -15.11 3.10 -13.52
CA THR A 15 -15.89 2.40 -14.54
C THR A 15 -15.82 0.88 -14.39
N LEU A 16 -14.99 0.41 -13.46
CA LEU A 16 -14.72 -0.99 -13.16
C LEU A 16 -14.67 -1.16 -11.64
N VAL A 17 -15.31 -2.21 -11.14
CA VAL A 17 -15.16 -2.68 -9.76
C VAL A 17 -14.54 -4.06 -9.78
N VAL A 18 -13.57 -4.28 -8.90
CA VAL A 18 -12.94 -5.57 -8.65
C VAL A 18 -13.32 -6.01 -7.24
N VAL A 19 -14.02 -7.13 -7.11
CA VAL A 19 -14.37 -7.72 -5.83
C VAL A 19 -13.64 -9.03 -5.66
N ARG A 20 -12.85 -9.14 -4.58
CA ARG A 20 -12.30 -10.42 -4.15
C ARG A 20 -13.18 -10.96 -3.04
N THR A 21 -13.87 -12.07 -3.31
CA THR A 21 -14.65 -12.75 -2.29
C THR A 21 -13.74 -13.51 -1.33
N SER A 22 -14.11 -13.50 -0.07
CA SER A 22 -13.43 -14.26 0.98
C SER A 22 -14.05 -15.65 1.07
N ARG A 23 -13.22 -16.68 1.25
CA ARG A 23 -13.68 -18.05 1.55
C ARG A 23 -13.88 -18.29 3.06
N ARG A 24 -13.59 -17.30 3.91
CA ARG A 24 -13.70 -17.43 5.37
C ARG A 24 -15.13 -17.25 5.85
N ARG A 25 -15.54 -18.09 6.80
CA ARG A 25 -16.85 -17.97 7.48
C ARG A 25 -16.93 -16.62 8.21
N GLY A 26 -18.03 -15.89 8.01
CA GLY A 26 -18.25 -14.57 8.62
C GLY A 26 -17.62 -13.38 7.88
N ARG A 27 -16.90 -13.60 6.77
CA ARG A 27 -16.37 -12.55 5.89
C ARG A 27 -16.68 -12.89 4.44
N ALA A 28 -17.61 -12.17 3.81
CA ALA A 28 -18.00 -12.43 2.42
C ALA A 28 -17.02 -11.84 1.39
N VAL A 29 -16.34 -10.75 1.73
CA VAL A 29 -15.46 -9.99 0.85
C VAL A 29 -14.11 -9.76 1.52
N ASP A 30 -13.00 -10.00 0.82
CA ASP A 30 -11.66 -9.60 1.23
C ASP A 30 -11.45 -8.12 0.94
N TYR A 31 -11.74 -7.67 -0.29
CA TYR A 31 -11.76 -6.25 -0.64
C TYR A 31 -12.63 -5.96 -1.87
N GLN A 32 -12.98 -4.68 -2.00
CA GLN A 32 -13.57 -4.09 -3.19
C GLN A 32 -12.70 -2.93 -3.67
N MET A 33 -12.33 -2.91 -4.95
CA MET A 33 -11.50 -1.87 -5.56
C MET A 33 -12.24 -1.23 -6.74
N ALA A 34 -12.25 0.10 -6.78
CA ALA A 34 -12.87 0.90 -7.84
C ALA A 34 -11.79 1.46 -8.78
N LEU A 35 -11.91 1.27 -10.09
CA LEU A 35 -10.91 1.68 -11.09
C LEU A 35 -11.57 2.38 -12.29
N CYS A 36 -10.94 3.42 -12.81
CA CYS A 36 -11.33 4.01 -14.10
C CYS A 36 -10.76 3.20 -15.28
N ARG A 37 -11.19 3.54 -16.50
CA ARG A 37 -10.72 2.89 -17.73
C ARG A 37 -9.20 2.91 -17.90
N ARG A 38 -8.55 4.00 -17.52
CA ARG A 38 -7.07 4.17 -17.61
C ARG A 38 -6.33 3.23 -16.66
N HIS A 39 -6.83 3.03 -15.45
CA HIS A 39 -6.16 2.25 -14.40
C HIS A 39 -6.69 0.82 -14.23
N ARG A 40 -7.52 0.34 -15.17
CA ARG A 40 -8.05 -1.03 -15.14
C ARG A 40 -6.96 -2.12 -15.08
N TRP A 41 -5.75 -1.82 -15.53
CA TRP A 41 -4.60 -2.74 -15.46
C TRP A 41 -4.18 -3.06 -14.02
N LEU A 42 -4.50 -2.20 -13.04
CA LEU A 42 -4.28 -2.51 -11.62
C LEU A 42 -5.05 -3.75 -11.19
N ALA A 43 -6.19 -4.06 -11.82
CA ALA A 43 -6.97 -5.26 -11.54
C ALA A 43 -6.17 -6.56 -11.75
N ASP A 44 -5.15 -6.56 -12.60
CA ASP A 44 -4.34 -7.73 -12.92
C ASP A 44 -3.46 -8.17 -11.73
N ARG A 45 -3.03 -7.21 -10.88
CA ARG A 45 -2.17 -7.49 -9.70
C ARG A 45 -2.94 -7.87 -8.46
N TRP A 46 -4.19 -7.41 -8.34
CA TRP A 46 -5.00 -7.63 -7.15
C TRP A 46 -5.75 -8.97 -7.25
N GLY A 47 -6.28 -9.29 -8.44
CA GLY A 47 -7.17 -10.44 -8.63
C GLY A 47 -8.58 -10.18 -8.09
N GLY A 48 -9.51 -11.11 -8.37
CA GLY A 48 -10.93 -10.99 -8.04
C GLY A 48 -11.83 -10.93 -9.26
N ARG A 49 -13.15 -10.93 -9.04
CA ARG A 49 -14.16 -10.83 -10.10
C ARG A 49 -14.34 -9.37 -10.49
N ARG A 50 -14.40 -9.12 -11.80
CA ARG A 50 -14.64 -7.81 -12.40
C ARG A 50 -16.13 -7.60 -12.64
N SER A 51 -16.65 -6.43 -12.32
CA SER A 51 -18.01 -6.01 -12.63
C SER A 51 -18.06 -4.51 -12.97
N THR A 52 -19.15 -4.08 -13.58
CA THR A 52 -19.46 -2.66 -13.72
C THR A 52 -20.00 -2.12 -12.37
N PRO A 53 -19.69 -0.87 -12.00
CA PRO A 53 -20.25 -0.26 -10.80
C PRO A 53 -21.79 -0.18 -10.89
N GLU A 54 -22.50 -0.50 -9.81
CA GLU A 54 -23.97 -0.41 -9.74
C GLU A 54 -24.48 1.02 -9.47
N SER A 55 -23.62 1.89 -8.94
CA SER A 55 -23.89 3.32 -8.68
C SER A 55 -22.72 4.17 -9.20
N SER A 56 -22.71 5.50 -9.00
CA SER A 56 -21.58 6.37 -9.35
C SER A 56 -20.30 5.79 -8.73
N GLY A 57 -19.58 5.02 -9.53
CA GLY A 57 -18.40 4.28 -9.11
C GLY A 57 -17.49 5.29 -8.45
N GLY A 58 -17.12 5.01 -7.19
CA GLY A 58 -16.27 5.90 -6.41
C GLY A 58 -15.00 6.31 -7.17
N ARG A 59 -14.17 7.13 -6.56
CA ARG A 59 -12.95 7.59 -7.23
C ARG A 59 -12.08 6.41 -7.65
N CYS A 60 -11.44 6.52 -8.82
CA CYS A 60 -10.42 5.57 -9.24
C CYS A 60 -9.39 5.34 -8.12
N GLY A 61 -9.02 4.08 -7.88
CA GLY A 61 -8.04 3.68 -6.88
C GLY A 61 -8.59 3.57 -5.45
N THR A 62 -9.89 3.82 -5.22
CA THR A 62 -10.48 3.57 -3.91
C THR A 62 -10.59 2.06 -3.65
N VAL A 63 -10.07 1.61 -2.51
CA VAL A 63 -10.15 0.22 -2.05
C VAL A 63 -10.79 0.18 -0.67
N VAL A 64 -11.88 -0.58 -0.53
CA VAL A 64 -12.45 -0.96 0.77
C VAL A 64 -11.93 -2.35 1.11
N ASP A 65 -11.05 -2.42 2.10
CA ASP A 65 -10.30 -3.62 2.46
C ASP A 65 -10.80 -4.20 3.79
N HIS A 66 -11.31 -5.42 3.76
CA HIS A 66 -11.84 -6.17 4.90
C HIS A 66 -10.86 -7.26 5.39
N ARG A 67 -9.66 -7.31 4.81
CA ARG A 67 -8.61 -8.23 5.24
C ARG A 67 -8.13 -7.89 6.66
N THR A 68 -7.50 -8.86 7.32
CA THR A 68 -6.91 -8.61 8.64
C THR A 68 -5.70 -7.69 8.53
N TYR A 69 -5.26 -7.10 9.64
CA TYR A 69 -4.06 -6.26 9.69
C TYR A 69 -2.87 -6.91 8.96
N SER A 70 -2.50 -8.14 9.34
CA SER A 70 -1.37 -8.86 8.72
C SER A 70 -1.56 -9.11 7.22
N GLU A 71 -2.79 -9.35 6.77
CA GLU A 71 -3.10 -9.55 5.35
C GLU A 71 -2.98 -8.25 4.53
N VAL A 72 -3.34 -7.11 5.11
CA VAL A 72 -3.19 -5.79 4.48
C VAL A 72 -1.72 -5.37 4.46
N ILE A 73 -0.99 -5.56 5.57
CA ILE A 73 0.45 -5.32 5.65
C ILE A 73 1.19 -6.11 4.56
N ARG A 74 0.94 -7.43 4.46
CA ARG A 74 1.49 -8.26 3.39
C ARG A 74 1.14 -7.73 2.00
N SER A 75 -0.09 -7.23 1.81
CA SER A 75 -0.50 -6.61 0.55
C SER A 75 0.33 -5.37 0.19
N HIS A 76 0.64 -4.50 1.15
CA HIS A 76 1.51 -3.34 0.92
C HIS A 76 2.92 -3.77 0.53
N TYR A 77 3.44 -4.81 1.18
CA TYR A 77 4.75 -5.35 0.85
C TYR A 77 4.80 -5.94 -0.56
N GLU A 78 3.96 -6.94 -0.84
CA GLU A 78 4.00 -7.70 -2.10
C GLU A 78 3.67 -6.85 -3.33
N GLN A 79 2.73 -5.91 -3.20
CA GLN A 79 2.19 -5.19 -4.35
C GLN A 79 2.83 -3.82 -4.58
N TRP A 80 3.47 -3.25 -3.56
CA TRP A 80 4.01 -1.90 -3.61
C TRP A 80 5.47 -1.80 -3.14
N LEU A 81 5.78 -2.13 -1.88
CA LEU A 81 7.13 -1.91 -1.36
C LEU A 81 8.18 -2.77 -2.06
N ILE A 82 7.97 -4.08 -2.20
CA ILE A 82 8.93 -4.97 -2.88
C ILE A 82 9.17 -4.52 -4.34
N PRO A 83 8.14 -4.24 -5.16
CA PRO A 83 8.35 -3.68 -6.50
C PRO A 83 9.09 -2.32 -6.52
N MET A 84 8.99 -1.53 -5.44
CA MET A 84 9.60 -0.20 -5.35
C MET A 84 11.07 -0.24 -4.92
N THR A 85 11.39 -1.07 -3.92
CA THR A 85 12.72 -1.09 -3.26
C THR A 85 13.56 -2.31 -3.64
N GLY A 86 12.98 -3.31 -4.30
CA GLY A 86 13.65 -4.53 -4.74
C GLY A 86 13.76 -5.61 -3.66
N TYR A 87 13.94 -5.26 -2.39
CA TYR A 87 14.08 -6.20 -1.26
C TYR A 87 13.78 -5.49 0.05
N VAL A 88 12.78 -5.94 0.84
CA VAL A 88 12.63 -5.47 2.24
C VAL A 88 11.96 -6.43 3.21
N THR A 89 11.29 -7.50 2.77
CA THR A 89 10.53 -8.34 3.73
C THR A 89 11.21 -9.64 4.14
N GLU A 90 11.91 -10.29 3.22
CA GLU A 90 12.45 -11.64 3.49
C GLU A 90 13.61 -11.61 4.50
N ASP A 91 14.28 -10.47 4.65
CA ASP A 91 15.43 -10.31 5.56
C ASP A 91 15.03 -9.95 7.01
N HIS A 92 13.76 -9.62 7.28
CA HIS A 92 13.30 -9.11 8.59
C HIS A 92 12.21 -9.96 9.27
N GLY A 93 11.87 -11.13 8.70
CA GLY A 93 10.86 -12.03 9.27
C GLY A 93 9.48 -11.37 9.42
N ASP A 94 8.81 -11.60 10.55
CA ASP A 94 7.51 -10.99 10.87
C ASP A 94 7.64 -9.59 11.54
N ASP A 95 8.85 -9.02 11.62
CA ASP A 95 9.07 -7.69 12.21
C ASP A 95 8.71 -6.57 11.23
N VAL A 96 7.46 -6.11 11.32
CA VAL A 96 6.92 -5.02 10.50
C VAL A 96 7.71 -3.72 10.71
N ALA A 97 8.14 -3.40 11.93
CA ALA A 97 8.85 -2.16 12.19
C ALA A 97 10.22 -2.14 11.49
N ALA A 98 10.98 -3.24 11.63
CA ALA A 98 12.28 -3.38 10.98
C ALA A 98 12.17 -3.26 9.46
N ALA A 99 11.20 -3.95 8.83
CA ALA A 99 10.98 -3.87 7.39
C ALA A 99 10.61 -2.45 6.92
N LEU A 100 9.82 -1.70 7.69
CA LEU A 100 9.49 -0.32 7.34
C LEU A 100 10.68 0.64 7.49
N ARG A 101 11.53 0.45 8.50
CA ARG A 101 12.78 1.21 8.64
C ARG A 101 13.74 0.93 7.48
N ALA A 102 13.94 -0.33 7.13
CA ALA A 102 14.78 -0.69 5.99
C ALA A 102 14.28 -0.05 4.68
N ALA A 103 12.96 -0.01 4.46
CA ALA A 103 12.39 0.70 3.30
C ALA A 103 12.64 2.22 3.36
N HIS A 104 12.52 2.83 4.54
CA HIS A 104 12.84 4.23 4.78
C HIS A 104 14.32 4.53 4.45
N ASP A 105 15.24 3.74 4.98
CA ASP A 105 16.70 3.93 4.86
C ASP A 105 17.16 3.71 3.41
N TRP A 106 16.53 2.76 2.72
CA TRP A 106 16.75 2.56 1.29
C TRP A 106 16.35 3.80 0.48
N LEU A 107 15.19 4.41 0.76
CA LEU A 107 14.75 5.64 0.11
C LEU A 107 15.63 6.85 0.46
N ALA A 108 16.23 6.87 1.65
CA ALA A 108 17.19 7.89 2.06
C ALA A 108 18.54 7.78 1.30
N GLY A 109 18.78 6.67 0.60
CA GLY A 109 20.07 6.40 -0.05
C GLY A 109 21.18 6.01 0.93
N GLU A 110 20.82 5.59 2.14
CA GLU A 110 21.76 5.19 3.20
C GLU A 110 22.28 3.74 3.03
N HIS A 111 21.75 3.00 2.05
CA HIS A 111 22.30 1.71 1.62
C HIS A 111 23.39 1.90 0.54
N VAL A 112 24.65 1.75 0.93
CA VAL A 112 25.83 1.93 0.06
C VAL A 112 26.19 0.67 -0.75
N ASP A 113 25.73 -0.52 -0.38
CA ASP A 113 26.26 -1.80 -0.92
C ASP A 113 25.18 -2.83 -1.38
N GLY A 114 24.09 -2.39 -2.01
CA GLY A 114 23.06 -3.27 -2.61
C GLY A 114 23.15 -3.38 -4.15
N PRO A 115 22.74 -4.49 -4.79
CA PRO A 115 22.84 -4.66 -6.24
C PRO A 115 21.96 -3.62 -6.93
N GLN A 116 22.61 -2.75 -7.70
CA GLN A 116 22.05 -1.79 -8.66
C GLN A 116 20.67 -1.23 -8.30
N ARG A 117 20.68 -0.02 -7.71
CA ARG A 117 19.62 0.99 -7.82
C ARG A 117 18.90 0.79 -9.16
N PRO A 118 17.58 0.51 -9.20
CA PRO A 118 16.90 0.27 -10.46
C PRO A 118 17.26 1.36 -11.46
N LEU A 119 17.69 0.95 -12.65
CA LEU A 119 17.93 1.76 -13.85
C LEU A 119 16.62 2.41 -14.35
N VAL A 120 15.83 3.00 -13.47
CA VAL A 120 14.81 3.97 -13.85
C VAL A 120 15.48 5.33 -13.76
N PRO A 121 15.84 5.97 -14.88
CA PRO A 121 16.33 7.33 -14.84
C PRO A 121 15.28 8.22 -14.18
N PRO A 122 15.67 9.23 -13.39
CA PRO A 122 14.75 10.20 -12.80
C PRO A 122 14.28 11.15 -13.90
N ALA A 123 13.48 10.65 -14.84
CA ALA A 123 13.02 11.46 -15.97
C ALA A 123 11.59 11.98 -15.80
N ARG A 124 10.86 11.58 -14.74
CA ARG A 124 9.48 12.07 -14.50
C ARG A 124 9.05 12.25 -13.05
N SER A 125 9.86 11.92 -12.04
CA SER A 125 9.47 12.17 -10.64
C SER A 125 9.96 13.54 -10.19
N LEU A 126 9.16 14.57 -10.41
CA LEU A 126 9.33 15.89 -9.79
C LEU A 126 8.74 15.95 -8.36
N MET A 127 8.28 14.81 -7.81
CA MET A 127 7.76 14.73 -6.44
C MET A 127 8.85 14.17 -5.50
N PRO A 128 9.06 14.77 -4.31
CA PRO A 128 10.08 14.32 -3.38
C PRO A 128 9.67 12.97 -2.79
N LEU A 129 10.54 11.96 -2.95
CA LEU A 129 10.44 10.71 -2.19
C LEU A 129 10.43 10.97 -0.67
N ASP A 130 10.78 12.18 -0.23
CA ASP A 130 10.67 12.62 1.17
C ASP A 130 9.27 12.42 1.74
N GLY A 131 8.20 12.65 0.96
CA GLY A 131 6.84 12.43 1.45
C GLY A 131 6.57 10.95 1.75
N VAL A 132 7.00 10.06 0.85
CA VAL A 132 6.92 8.60 1.03
C VAL A 132 7.77 8.17 2.22
N ARG A 133 8.99 8.70 2.32
CA ARG A 133 9.95 8.42 3.39
C ARG A 133 9.40 8.82 4.76
N VAL A 134 8.89 10.04 4.91
CA VAL A 134 8.28 10.52 6.17
C VAL A 134 7.09 9.65 6.57
N ALA A 135 6.25 9.24 5.61
CA ALA A 135 5.13 8.36 5.90
C ALA A 135 5.58 6.95 6.32
N LEU A 136 6.68 6.43 5.76
CA LEU A 136 7.28 5.17 6.18
C LEU A 136 7.92 5.24 7.57
N ASP A 137 8.62 6.33 7.91
CA ASP A 137 9.13 6.58 9.28
C ASP A 137 7.97 6.58 10.29
N GLN A 138 6.88 7.27 9.97
CA GLN A 138 5.69 7.29 10.82
C GLN A 138 5.06 5.89 10.98
N ALA A 139 5.00 5.11 9.89
CA ALA A 139 4.51 3.74 9.95
C ALA A 139 5.42 2.84 10.80
N ALA A 140 6.75 2.99 10.67
CA ALA A 140 7.73 2.25 11.46
C ALA A 140 7.59 2.57 12.96
N ARG A 141 7.55 3.85 13.34
CA ARG A 141 7.37 4.27 14.74
C ARG A 141 6.07 3.77 15.35
N ALA A 142 4.98 3.79 14.59
CA ALA A 142 3.70 3.25 15.04
C ALA A 142 3.78 1.72 15.23
N ALA A 143 4.47 1.00 14.34
CA ALA A 143 4.68 -0.43 14.44
C ALA A 143 5.56 -0.80 15.65
N GLU A 144 6.58 -0.01 15.95
CA GLU A 144 7.42 -0.17 17.14
C GLU A 144 6.62 0.02 18.42
N ALA A 145 5.88 1.14 18.52
CA ALA A 145 5.07 1.45 19.68
C ALA A 145 3.99 0.38 19.91
N LEU A 146 3.40 -0.15 18.83
CA LEU A 146 2.48 -1.30 18.90
C LEU A 146 3.20 -2.56 19.42
N ALA A 147 4.38 -2.89 18.88
CA ALA A 147 5.13 -4.09 19.25
C ALA A 147 5.57 -4.09 20.73
N VAL A 148 5.91 -2.93 21.30
CA VAL A 148 6.28 -2.80 22.71
C VAL A 148 5.09 -2.50 23.65
N GLY A 149 3.86 -2.53 23.13
CA GLY A 149 2.64 -2.33 23.94
C GLY A 149 2.42 -0.91 24.44
N LEU A 150 3.04 0.10 23.80
CA LEU A 150 2.83 1.52 24.09
C LEU A 150 1.56 2.08 23.44
N MET A 151 0.91 1.30 22.57
CA MET A 151 -0.36 1.65 21.93
C MET A 151 -1.37 0.52 22.09
N GLU A 152 -2.65 0.87 22.21
CA GLU A 152 -3.74 -0.09 22.10
C GLU A 152 -3.71 -0.75 20.72
N GLU A 153 -3.94 -2.07 20.67
CA GLU A 153 -3.67 -2.88 19.49
C GLU A 153 -4.42 -2.37 18.24
N HIS A 154 -5.74 -2.18 18.36
CA HIS A 154 -6.57 -1.74 17.24
C HIS A 154 -6.20 -0.32 16.79
N HIS A 155 -5.90 0.58 17.73
CA HIS A 155 -5.42 1.92 17.43
C HIS A 155 -4.05 1.92 16.73
N GLY A 156 -3.09 1.16 17.24
CA GLY A 156 -1.74 1.03 16.66
C GLY A 156 -1.78 0.45 15.26
N GLN A 157 -2.54 -0.63 15.05
CA GLN A 157 -2.75 -1.22 13.72
C GLN A 157 -3.36 -0.20 12.75
N GLY A 158 -4.35 0.59 13.20
CA GLY A 158 -4.96 1.65 12.41
C GLY A 158 -3.95 2.73 11.97
N GLN A 159 -3.06 3.15 12.87
CA GLN A 159 -2.04 4.16 12.58
C GLN A 159 -1.00 3.66 11.57
N VAL A 160 -0.52 2.42 11.72
CA VAL A 160 0.42 1.81 10.76
C VAL A 160 -0.21 1.75 9.37
N LEU A 161 -1.45 1.25 9.27
CA LEU A 161 -2.15 1.11 7.98
C LEU A 161 -2.50 2.47 7.34
N ALA A 162 -2.84 3.48 8.14
CA ALA A 162 -3.08 4.83 7.66
C ALA A 162 -1.81 5.44 7.05
N ALA A 163 -0.67 5.34 7.76
CA ALA A 163 0.61 5.85 7.29
C ALA A 163 1.07 5.15 6.00
N LEU A 164 0.93 3.82 5.91
CA LEU A 164 1.21 3.06 4.69
C LEU A 164 0.32 3.45 3.52
N SER A 165 -0.97 3.71 3.77
CA SER A 165 -1.89 4.16 2.73
C SER A 165 -1.50 5.54 2.19
N VAL A 166 -1.06 6.45 3.05
CA VAL A 166 -0.51 7.75 2.64
C VAL A 166 0.75 7.57 1.79
N ALA A 167 1.68 6.75 2.25
CA ALA A 167 2.93 6.49 1.55
C ALA A 167 2.71 5.91 0.14
N GLU A 168 1.82 4.91 0.01
CA GLU A 168 1.43 4.32 -1.27
C GLU A 168 0.76 5.35 -2.20
N THR A 169 -0.10 6.22 -1.65
CA THR A 169 -0.74 7.30 -2.42
C THR A 169 0.27 8.30 -2.97
N LEU A 170 1.26 8.67 -2.15
CA LEU A 170 2.32 9.61 -2.53
C LEU A 170 3.24 9.03 -3.61
N ASP A 171 3.58 7.75 -3.51
CA ASP A 171 4.31 7.05 -4.58
C ASP A 171 3.48 6.99 -5.88
N ALA A 172 2.20 6.65 -5.79
CA ALA A 172 1.31 6.63 -6.95
C ALA A 172 1.25 7.98 -7.67
N LEU A 173 1.22 9.08 -6.91
CA LEU A 173 1.32 10.44 -7.44
C LEU A 173 2.60 10.66 -8.23
N GLY A 174 3.75 10.27 -7.66
CA GLY A 174 5.06 10.38 -8.31
C GLY A 174 5.18 9.57 -9.61
N ARG A 175 4.44 8.46 -9.73
CA ARG A 175 4.38 7.63 -10.94
C ARG A 175 3.31 8.06 -11.95
N GLY A 176 2.48 9.06 -11.63
CA GLY A 176 1.38 9.52 -12.48
C GLY A 176 0.23 8.51 -12.60
N ALA A 177 0.02 7.71 -11.56
CA ALA A 177 -1.11 6.78 -11.40
C ALA A 177 -2.29 7.47 -10.68
#